data_AF-A0A085MRB6-F1
#
_entry.id   AF-A0A085MRB6-F1
#
_cell.length_a   1.000
_cell.length_b   1.000
_cell.length_c   1.000
_cell.angle_alpha   90.00
_cell.angle_beta   90.00
_cell.angle_gamma   90.00
#
_symmetry.space_group_name_H-M   'P 1'
#
loop_
_entity.id
_entity.type
_entity.pdbx_description
1 polymer ?
#
loop_
_entity_poly.entity_id
_entity_poly.type
_entity_poly.pdbx_seq_one_letter_code
_entity_poly.pdbx_strand_id
1 'polypeptide(L)'
;MVEAIIVRKRLLNFDFIIGMRGITALRGVAVDGEGQVQFGTGNPTLCASAEARIHIEKKDFFATYDPVTHVWTVAWKWSNGLAPGQLGNTREEYMPAVEIRKPYKEGLNRWIRSGWLVPYNKEELGPAKALIPLLAVTQRSKGKVRPVLDFRELNTSYIDAFTANSDVCAHKLREWRRQGENVSILDLKQAYLQIHVDKSLWPYQTVIIDGQRYCLTRLGFGLNVPPMIMTAVVNSVLSRDADIQRATSAYIDDIFVNENIVEATRVKQNLADYGLISKAPEKIADGARVLGLQVSRTHDGLTWTRGTKTSALPVWLTCRTVFSYCGELIGHYPVCNWLRTAVAFVKREANNMRPPNGTNQSMTTVFANNSTKSLML
;
A
#
# COMPACT_ATOMS: atom_id res chain seq x y z
N MET A 1 26.83 -1.93 23.59
CA MET A 1 28.16 -2.56 23.54
C MET A 1 28.59 -2.55 22.08
N VAL A 2 29.68 -1.85 21.73
CA VAL A 2 30.17 -1.75 20.36
C VAL A 2 31.35 -2.70 20.23
N GLU A 3 31.27 -3.69 19.34
CA GLU A 3 32.41 -4.52 18.97
C GLU A 3 33.22 -3.82 17.87
N ALA A 4 34.52 -3.67 18.10
CA ALA A 4 35.45 -3.10 17.13
C ALA A 4 36.50 -4.14 16.73
N ILE A 5 36.76 -4.25 15.43
CA ILE A 5 37.81 -5.11 14.88
C ILE A 5 38.93 -4.20 14.38
N ILE A 6 40.13 -4.35 14.95
CA ILE A 6 41.31 -3.61 14.51
C ILE A 6 42.06 -4.46 13.49
N VAL A 7 42.24 -3.94 12.29
CA VAL A 7 43.00 -4.57 11.20
C VAL A 7 44.33 -3.84 10.98
N ARG A 8 45.41 -4.60 10.76
CA ARG A 8 46.77 -4.06 10.60
C ARG A 8 47.01 -3.28 9.30
N LYS A 9 46.10 -3.36 8.33
CA LYS A 9 46.22 -2.70 7.02
C LYS A 9 44.94 -1.95 6.70
N ARG A 10 45.06 -0.70 6.21
CA ARG A 10 43.91 0.11 5.78
C ARG A 10 43.20 -0.57 4.62
N LEU A 11 41.90 -0.82 4.76
CA LEU A 11 41.05 -1.23 3.66
C LEU A 11 40.64 0.01 2.86
N LEU A 12 40.93 0.00 1.56
CA LEU A 12 40.48 1.02 0.60
C LEU A 12 40.87 2.47 0.98
N ASN A 13 41.98 2.65 1.71
CA ASN A 13 42.48 3.94 2.21
C ASN A 13 41.57 4.72 3.18
N PHE A 14 40.52 4.11 3.73
CA PHE A 14 39.70 4.73 4.77
C PHE A 14 40.34 4.56 6.16
N ASP A 15 40.26 5.59 7.02
CA ASP A 15 40.76 5.54 8.40
C ASP A 15 39.90 4.67 9.33
N PHE A 16 38.60 4.60 9.07
CA PHE A 16 37.66 3.69 9.76
C PHE A 16 36.47 3.35 8.85
N ILE A 17 35.84 2.20 9.10
CA ILE A 17 34.58 1.80 8.46
C ILE A 17 33.59 1.52 9.58
N ILE A 18 32.45 2.22 9.57
CA ILE A 18 31.38 2.03 10.53
C ILE A 18 30.21 1.27 9.89
N GLY A 19 29.85 0.12 10.47
CA GLY A 19 28.68 -0.65 10.02
C GLY A 19 27.37 -0.03 10.50
N MET A 20 26.25 -0.46 9.91
CA MET A 20 24.91 0.04 10.24
C MET A 20 24.56 -0.05 11.73
N ARG A 21 25.02 -1.10 12.43
CA ARG A 21 24.84 -1.23 13.89
C ARG A 21 25.58 -0.14 14.68
N GLY A 22 26.76 0.27 14.22
CA GLY A 22 27.52 1.37 14.81
C GLY A 22 26.80 2.71 14.60
N ILE A 23 26.25 2.94 13.41
CA ILE A 23 25.45 4.15 13.11
C ILE A 23 24.20 4.20 14.01
N THR A 24 23.50 3.07 14.19
CA THR A 24 22.37 3.00 15.12
C THR A 24 22.80 3.29 16.56
N ALA A 25 23.94 2.74 17.00
CA ALA A 25 24.47 2.99 18.35
C ALA A 25 24.87 4.46 18.56
N LEU A 26 25.32 5.15 17.50
CA LEU A 26 25.63 6.57 17.49
C LEU A 26 24.41 7.48 17.24
N ARG A 27 23.19 6.91 17.27
CA ARG A 27 21.90 7.63 17.13
C ARG A 27 21.72 8.31 15.77
N GLY A 28 22.29 7.73 14.71
CA GLY A 28 22.16 8.19 13.33
C GLY A 28 23.35 9.03 12.85
N VAL A 29 23.33 9.37 11.55
CA VAL A 29 24.35 10.17 10.88
C VAL A 29 23.67 11.22 10.00
N ALA A 30 24.16 12.45 10.04
CA ALA A 30 23.77 13.54 9.16
C ALA A 30 25.01 14.05 8.42
N VAL A 31 24.81 14.53 7.20
CA VAL A 31 25.84 15.21 6.41
C VAL A 31 25.32 16.60 6.10
N ASP A 32 26.07 17.63 6.48
CA ASP A 32 25.67 19.01 6.22
C ASP A 32 25.97 19.45 4.77
N GLY A 33 25.58 20.68 4.43
CA GLY A 33 25.79 21.25 3.09
C GLY A 33 27.27 21.48 2.73
N GLU A 34 28.19 21.37 3.69
CA GLU A 34 29.63 21.46 3.49
C GLU A 34 30.29 20.07 3.39
N GLY A 35 29.50 18.99 3.50
CA GLY A 35 29.98 17.62 3.44
C GLY A 35 30.54 17.11 4.77
N GLN A 36 30.36 17.83 5.88
CA GLN A 36 30.80 17.36 7.20
C GLN A 36 29.80 16.37 7.78
N VAL A 37 30.34 15.29 8.37
CA VAL A 37 29.55 14.19 8.92
C VAL A 37 29.37 14.40 10.43
N GLN A 38 28.12 14.46 10.90
CA GLN A 38 27.77 14.58 12.30
C GLN A 38 27.01 13.33 12.78
N PHE A 39 27.36 12.84 13.98
CA PHE A 39 26.69 11.72 14.64
C PHE A 39 25.87 12.23 15.82
N GLY A 40 24.68 11.65 16.02
CA GLY A 40 23.76 12.03 17.09
C GLY A 40 22.61 12.93 16.63
N THR A 41 21.58 13.02 17.47
CA THR A 41 20.41 13.89 17.25
C THR A 41 20.79 15.33 17.61
N GLY A 42 20.98 16.19 16.62
CA GLY A 42 20.93 17.64 16.85
C GLY A 42 19.53 18.01 17.34
N ASN A 43 19.40 18.39 18.61
CA ASN A 43 18.15 18.91 19.15
C ASN A 43 18.03 20.40 18.81
N PRO A 44 16.98 20.85 18.12
CA PRO A 44 16.36 22.11 18.44
C PRO A 44 15.28 21.84 19.50
N THR A 45 15.52 22.36 20.70
CA THR A 45 14.50 22.53 21.73
C THR A 45 13.37 23.38 21.15
N LEU A 46 12.25 22.75 20.80
CA LEU A 46 11.03 23.43 20.36
C LEU A 46 9.98 23.31 21.47
N CYS A 47 10.01 24.29 22.36
CA CYS A 47 8.80 24.67 23.11
C CYS A 47 8.01 25.63 22.23
N ALA A 48 6.83 25.21 21.76
CA ALA A 48 5.77 26.13 21.38
C ALA A 48 4.41 25.40 21.43
N SER A 49 3.60 25.81 22.40
CA SER A 49 2.17 25.51 22.50
C SER A 49 1.40 26.43 21.55
N ALA A 50 0.65 25.80 20.64
CA ALA A 50 -0.61 26.24 20.02
C ALA A 50 -1.02 25.06 19.14
N GLU A 51 -2.13 24.37 19.45
CA GLU A 51 -2.64 23.14 18.80
C GLU A 51 -2.05 22.89 17.40
N ALA A 52 -0.90 22.21 17.37
CA ALA A 52 -0.09 22.15 16.17
C ALA A 52 -0.79 21.21 15.20
N ARG A 53 -1.44 21.78 14.18
CA ARG A 53 -1.99 21.03 13.04
C ARG A 53 -0.93 20.04 12.56
N ILE A 54 -1.24 18.75 12.58
CA ILE A 54 -0.26 17.74 12.13
C ILE A 54 -0.07 17.95 10.64
N HIS A 55 1.16 18.23 10.24
CA HIS A 55 1.54 18.41 8.85
C HIS A 55 2.60 17.38 8.47
N ILE A 56 2.38 16.71 7.35
CA ILE A 56 3.30 15.74 6.76
C ILE A 56 3.64 16.23 5.36
N GLU A 57 4.91 16.52 5.14
CA GLU A 57 5.44 16.76 3.81
C GLU A 57 6.30 15.60 3.35
N LYS A 58 6.01 15.08 2.16
CA LYS A 58 6.81 14.08 1.44
C LYS A 58 7.14 14.59 0.05
N LYS A 59 7.98 13.83 -0.66
CA LYS A 59 8.39 14.16 -2.04
C LYS A 59 7.21 14.24 -2.99
N ASP A 60 6.21 13.39 -2.79
CA ASP A 60 5.09 13.11 -3.68
C ASP A 60 3.73 13.61 -3.16
N PHE A 61 3.64 14.08 -1.91
CA PHE A 61 2.39 14.62 -1.35
C PHE A 61 2.58 15.48 -0.10
N PHE A 62 1.50 16.16 0.27
CA PHE A 62 1.25 16.78 1.56
C PHE A 62 0.05 16.11 2.23
N ALA A 63 0.09 15.98 3.55
CA ALA A 63 -1.07 15.59 4.36
C ALA A 63 -1.19 16.52 5.57
N THR A 64 -2.41 16.89 5.91
CA THR A 64 -2.71 17.73 7.07
C THR A 64 -3.85 17.14 7.87
N TYR A 65 -3.77 17.25 9.18
CA TYR A 65 -4.84 16.88 10.10
C TYR A 65 -5.42 18.13 10.74
N ASP A 66 -6.74 18.24 10.71
CA ASP A 66 -7.49 19.26 11.42
C ASP A 66 -8.05 18.67 12.73
N PRO A 67 -7.57 19.11 13.91
CA PRO A 67 -8.04 18.61 15.19
C PRO A 67 -9.48 19.02 15.52
N VAL A 68 -10.02 20.06 14.87
CA VAL A 68 -11.40 20.53 15.12
C VAL A 68 -12.41 19.62 14.41
N THR A 69 -12.13 19.28 13.16
CA THR A 69 -13.03 18.44 12.35
C THR A 69 -12.67 16.95 12.41
N HIS A 70 -11.53 16.60 13.03
CA HIS A 70 -10.94 15.27 13.02
C HIS A 70 -10.75 14.71 11.60
N VAL A 71 -10.37 15.57 10.65
CA VAL A 71 -10.24 15.21 9.23
C VAL A 71 -8.79 15.29 8.77
N TRP A 72 -8.36 14.26 8.03
CA TRP A 72 -7.16 14.30 7.22
C TRP A 72 -7.45 14.80 5.81
N THR A 73 -6.71 15.80 5.35
CA THR A 73 -6.76 16.33 3.98
C THR A 73 -5.40 16.17 3.31
N VAL A 74 -5.38 15.65 2.09
CA VAL A 74 -4.16 15.38 1.32
C VAL A 74 -4.16 16.06 -0.05
N ALA A 75 -2.96 16.41 -0.50
CA ALA A 75 -2.71 16.84 -1.87
C ALA A 75 -1.45 16.15 -2.40
N TRP A 76 -1.54 15.46 -3.54
CA TRP A 76 -0.36 14.91 -4.19
C TRP A 76 0.36 15.99 -5.02
N LYS A 77 1.66 15.79 -5.20
CA LYS A 77 2.52 16.61 -6.04
C LYS A 77 2.55 16.02 -7.45
N TRP A 78 2.47 16.88 -8.45
CA TRP A 78 2.54 16.47 -9.86
C TRP A 78 3.98 16.13 -10.27
N SER A 79 4.18 15.15 -11.16
CA SER A 79 5.52 14.67 -11.57
C SER A 79 6.45 15.79 -12.04
N ASN A 80 5.92 16.76 -12.78
CA ASN A 80 6.68 17.90 -13.31
C ASN A 80 6.50 19.18 -12.48
N GLY A 81 5.96 19.08 -11.27
CA GLY A 81 5.63 20.22 -10.39
C GLY A 81 4.43 21.07 -10.88
N LEU A 82 3.93 20.84 -12.08
CA LEU A 82 2.83 21.58 -12.69
C LEU A 82 1.60 20.70 -12.83
N ALA A 83 0.45 21.25 -12.42
CA ALA A 83 -0.83 20.60 -12.62
C ALA A 83 -1.12 20.48 -14.13
N PRO A 84 -1.60 19.31 -14.60
CA PRO A 84 -1.92 19.16 -16.01
C PRO A 84 -3.10 20.05 -16.40
N GLY A 85 -3.20 20.32 -17.71
CA GLY A 85 -4.37 20.95 -18.31
C GLY A 85 -5.58 20.00 -18.29
N GLN A 86 -6.37 20.03 -19.36
CA GLN A 86 -7.44 19.04 -19.54
C GLN A 86 -6.87 17.71 -20.03
N LEU A 87 -7.24 16.62 -19.37
CA LEU A 87 -6.90 15.26 -19.73
C LEU A 87 -7.78 14.77 -20.89
N GLY A 88 -7.27 13.81 -21.66
CA GLY A 88 -7.83 13.41 -22.95
C GLY A 88 -8.91 12.34 -22.85
N ASN A 89 -9.09 11.70 -21.70
CA ASN A 89 -10.07 10.62 -21.57
C ASN A 89 -11.52 11.13 -21.63
N THR A 90 -12.30 10.50 -22.49
CA THR A 90 -13.71 10.81 -22.74
C THR A 90 -14.65 9.69 -22.32
N ARG A 91 -14.12 8.55 -21.86
CA ARG A 91 -14.94 7.39 -21.48
C ARG A 91 -15.51 7.58 -20.09
N GLU A 92 -16.84 7.54 -20.00
CA GLU A 92 -17.56 7.66 -18.72
C GLU A 92 -17.52 6.36 -17.93
N GLU A 93 -17.87 5.25 -18.58
CA GLU A 93 -18.06 3.96 -17.93
C GLU A 93 -17.74 2.80 -18.88
N TYR A 94 -17.15 1.74 -18.33
CA TYR A 94 -17.10 0.43 -18.97
C TYR A 94 -18.37 -0.34 -18.63
N MET A 95 -19.22 -0.56 -19.63
CA MET A 95 -20.54 -1.15 -19.41
C MET A 95 -20.46 -2.46 -18.61
N PRO A 96 -21.09 -2.53 -17.42
CA PRO A 96 -21.10 -3.75 -16.63
C PRO A 96 -22.00 -4.80 -17.28
N ALA A 97 -21.64 -6.07 -17.08
CA ALA A 97 -22.50 -7.19 -17.43
C ALA A 97 -23.86 -7.07 -16.71
N VAL A 98 -24.92 -7.60 -17.33
CA VAL A 98 -26.31 -7.39 -16.89
C VAL A 98 -26.51 -7.86 -15.45
N GLU A 99 -25.88 -8.98 -15.08
CA GLU A 99 -26.05 -9.65 -13.79
C GLU A 99 -25.46 -8.83 -12.64
N ILE A 100 -24.44 -8.01 -12.92
CA ILE A 100 -23.73 -7.23 -11.89
C ILE A 100 -24.10 -5.75 -11.90
N ARG A 101 -24.94 -5.30 -12.84
CA ARG A 101 -25.34 -3.88 -12.99
C ARG A 101 -26.05 -3.34 -11.75
N LYS A 102 -27.00 -4.09 -11.19
CA LYS A 102 -27.74 -3.69 -9.98
C LYS A 102 -26.83 -3.48 -8.76
N PRO A 103 -26.04 -4.48 -8.30
CA PRO A 103 -25.17 -4.30 -7.13
C PRO A 103 -24.07 -3.26 -7.36
N TYR A 104 -23.66 -3.06 -8.63
CA TYR A 104 -22.76 -1.97 -9.01
C TYR A 104 -23.38 -0.58 -8.79
N LYS A 105 -24.60 -0.34 -9.31
CA LYS A 105 -25.33 0.93 -9.09
C LYS A 105 -25.60 1.19 -7.60
N GLU A 106 -25.95 0.16 -6.84
CA GLU A 106 -26.07 0.28 -5.38
C GLU A 106 -24.76 0.71 -4.71
N GLY A 107 -23.61 0.26 -5.24
CA GLY A 107 -22.29 0.72 -4.82
C GLY A 107 -22.06 2.21 -5.04
N LEU A 108 -22.37 2.70 -6.24
CA LEU A 108 -22.27 4.12 -6.57
C LEU A 108 -23.21 4.98 -5.72
N ASN A 109 -24.45 4.54 -5.53
CA ASN A 109 -25.42 5.24 -4.68
C ASN A 109 -24.94 5.35 -3.23
N ARG A 110 -24.25 4.33 -2.71
CA ARG A 110 -23.60 4.42 -1.40
C ARG A 110 -22.50 5.48 -1.38
N TRP A 111 -21.68 5.58 -2.43
CA TRP A 111 -20.62 6.60 -2.49
C TRP A 111 -21.19 8.02 -2.52
N ILE A 112 -22.29 8.23 -3.24
CA ILE A 112 -23.01 9.51 -3.28
C ILE A 112 -23.61 9.84 -1.90
N ARG A 113 -24.35 8.90 -1.29
CA ARG A 113 -24.95 9.10 0.05
C ARG A 113 -23.91 9.35 1.15
N SER A 114 -22.74 8.73 1.05
CA SER A 114 -21.63 8.95 1.99
C SER A 114 -20.87 10.27 1.75
N GLY A 115 -21.21 11.03 0.71
CA GLY A 115 -20.51 12.27 0.36
C GLY A 115 -19.12 12.07 -0.23
N TRP A 116 -18.75 10.83 -0.61
CA TRP A 116 -17.48 10.55 -1.30
C TRP A 116 -17.52 11.00 -2.75
N LEU A 117 -18.70 10.92 -3.37
CA LEU A 117 -19.00 11.53 -4.65
C LEU A 117 -20.00 12.65 -4.41
N VAL A 118 -19.65 13.87 -4.82
CA VAL A 118 -20.53 15.04 -4.73
C VAL A 118 -20.77 15.61 -6.13
N PRO A 119 -21.97 16.17 -6.41
CA PRO A 119 -22.22 16.84 -7.68
C PRO A 119 -21.14 17.88 -7.97
N TYR A 120 -20.60 17.86 -9.18
CA TYR A 120 -19.51 18.76 -9.54
C TYR A 120 -20.02 20.19 -9.71
N ASN A 121 -19.54 21.11 -8.87
CA ASN A 121 -19.86 22.53 -8.96
C ASN A 121 -18.85 23.25 -9.87
N LYS A 122 -19.26 23.53 -11.12
CA LYS A 122 -18.40 24.21 -12.10
C LYS A 122 -18.16 25.70 -11.75
N GLU A 123 -19.08 26.34 -11.05
CA GLU A 123 -18.95 27.74 -10.65
C GLU A 123 -17.86 27.91 -9.59
N GLU A 124 -17.79 26.99 -8.64
CA GLU A 124 -16.79 26.99 -7.56
C GLU A 124 -15.44 26.44 -8.02
N LEU A 125 -15.43 25.32 -8.74
CA LEU A 125 -14.22 24.54 -9.03
C LEU A 125 -13.64 24.82 -10.44
N GLY A 126 -14.33 25.64 -11.24
CA GLY A 126 -14.00 25.85 -12.64
C GLY A 126 -14.28 24.62 -13.52
N PRO A 127 -13.78 24.58 -14.77
CA PRO A 127 -14.01 23.47 -15.67
C PRO A 127 -13.34 22.18 -15.16
N ALA A 128 -14.06 21.06 -15.25
CA ALA A 128 -13.50 19.74 -14.97
C ALA A 128 -12.27 19.48 -15.85
N LYS A 129 -11.21 18.93 -15.25
CA LYS A 129 -9.92 18.71 -15.89
C LYS A 129 -9.70 17.26 -16.30
N ALA A 130 -10.28 16.30 -15.60
CA ALA A 130 -10.17 14.89 -15.96
C ALA A 130 -11.48 14.14 -15.74
N LEU A 131 -11.76 13.18 -16.62
CA LEU A 131 -12.85 12.22 -16.49
C LEU A 131 -12.27 10.82 -16.23
N ILE A 132 -12.62 10.24 -15.09
CA ILE A 132 -12.15 8.94 -14.65
C ILE A 132 -13.23 7.89 -14.99
N PRO A 133 -12.93 6.93 -15.88
CA PRO A 133 -13.89 5.91 -16.23
C PRO A 133 -14.23 5.04 -15.03
N LEU A 134 -15.52 4.73 -14.89
CA LEU A 134 -15.99 3.77 -13.90
C LEU A 134 -16.02 2.36 -14.49
N LEU A 135 -15.76 1.36 -13.67
CA LEU A 135 -15.90 -0.04 -14.03
C LEU A 135 -16.43 -0.86 -12.85
N ALA A 136 -17.20 -1.91 -13.15
CA ALA A 136 -17.69 -2.84 -12.13
C ALA A 136 -16.74 -4.05 -12.00
N VAL A 137 -16.28 -4.33 -10.78
CA VAL A 137 -15.46 -5.52 -10.49
C VAL A 137 -16.17 -6.45 -9.52
N THR A 138 -16.29 -7.71 -9.91
CA THR A 138 -16.72 -8.79 -9.01
C THR A 138 -15.56 -9.27 -8.16
N GLN A 139 -15.61 -8.96 -6.86
CA GLN A 139 -14.71 -9.51 -5.87
C GLN A 139 -15.21 -10.88 -5.42
N ARG A 140 -14.82 -11.93 -6.16
CA ARG A 140 -15.28 -13.32 -5.96
C ARG A 140 -15.12 -13.80 -4.51
N SER A 141 -13.98 -13.51 -3.89
CA SER A 141 -13.68 -13.92 -2.50
C SER A 141 -14.61 -13.30 -1.45
N LYS A 142 -15.29 -12.19 -1.77
CA LYS A 142 -16.23 -11.52 -0.87
C LYS A 142 -17.68 -11.59 -1.38
N GLY A 143 -17.92 -12.21 -2.53
CA GLY A 143 -19.24 -12.23 -3.18
C GLY A 143 -19.82 -10.84 -3.46
N LYS A 144 -18.97 -9.82 -3.66
CA LYS A 144 -19.40 -8.41 -3.77
C LYS A 144 -18.98 -7.80 -5.10
N VAL A 145 -19.82 -6.92 -5.64
CA VAL A 145 -19.48 -6.08 -6.80
C VAL A 145 -19.08 -4.70 -6.29
N ARG A 146 -17.99 -4.15 -6.80
CA ARG A 146 -17.47 -2.83 -6.42
C ARG A 146 -17.34 -1.92 -7.64
N PRO A 147 -17.74 -0.64 -7.52
CA PRO A 147 -17.25 0.38 -8.42
C PRO A 147 -15.74 0.54 -8.26
N VAL A 148 -15.04 0.64 -9.38
CA VAL A 148 -13.60 0.87 -9.46
C VAL A 148 -13.35 2.01 -10.44
N LEU A 149 -12.39 2.87 -10.07
CA LEU A 149 -11.99 4.05 -10.82
C LEU A 149 -10.76 3.72 -11.65
N ASP A 150 -10.80 4.07 -12.94
CA ASP A 150 -9.69 3.84 -13.84
C ASP A 150 -8.73 5.04 -13.91
N PHE A 151 -7.81 5.09 -12.96
CA PHE A 151 -6.80 6.15 -12.84
C PHE A 151 -5.59 5.99 -13.78
N ARG A 152 -5.62 5.11 -14.78
CA ARG A 152 -4.44 4.79 -15.60
C ARG A 152 -3.84 6.01 -16.29
N GLU A 153 -4.65 6.90 -16.84
CA GLU A 153 -4.15 8.14 -17.47
C GLU A 153 -3.41 9.02 -16.46
N LEU A 154 -3.99 9.26 -15.27
CA LEU A 154 -3.36 10.04 -14.21
C LEU A 154 -2.06 9.41 -13.71
N ASN A 155 -2.10 8.12 -13.38
CA ASN A 155 -0.97 7.40 -12.80
C ASN A 155 0.23 7.28 -13.74
N THR A 156 -0.01 7.22 -15.06
CA THR A 156 1.06 6.94 -16.04
C THR A 156 1.80 8.21 -16.44
N SER A 157 1.11 9.35 -16.44
CA SER A 157 1.61 10.57 -17.09
C SER A 157 1.81 11.75 -16.16
N TYR A 158 1.21 11.76 -14.96
CA TYR A 158 1.11 12.98 -14.16
C TYR A 158 1.45 12.82 -12.68
N ILE A 159 1.50 11.59 -12.15
CA ILE A 159 1.73 11.34 -10.73
C ILE A 159 2.85 10.32 -10.54
N ASP A 160 3.96 10.75 -9.95
CA ASP A 160 5.09 9.89 -9.61
C ASP A 160 5.02 9.48 -8.13
N ALA A 161 4.70 8.21 -7.87
CA ALA A 161 4.75 7.67 -6.52
C ALA A 161 6.19 7.27 -6.16
N PHE A 162 6.76 7.90 -5.12
CA PHE A 162 8.12 7.59 -4.68
C PHE A 162 8.14 6.35 -3.78
N THR A 163 8.42 5.18 -4.38
CA THR A 163 8.30 3.88 -3.71
C THR A 163 9.57 3.40 -3.00
N ALA A 164 10.67 4.16 -3.00
CA ALA A 164 11.94 3.71 -2.41
C ALA A 164 11.85 3.43 -0.90
N ASN A 165 10.93 4.10 -0.21
CA ASN A 165 10.65 3.91 1.22
C ASN A 165 9.39 3.06 1.46
N SER A 166 8.89 2.33 0.46
CA SER A 166 7.72 1.49 0.62
C SER A 166 8.03 0.27 1.47
N ASP A 167 7.13 -0.05 2.40
CA ASP A 167 7.28 -1.24 3.23
C ASP A 167 7.24 -2.50 2.36
N VAL A 168 8.26 -3.36 2.50
CA VAL A 168 8.27 -4.66 1.86
C VAL A 168 7.43 -5.61 2.69
N CYS A 169 6.30 -6.06 2.14
CA CYS A 169 5.35 -6.94 2.87
C CYS A 169 6.02 -8.17 3.51
N ALA A 170 6.97 -8.80 2.80
CA ALA A 170 7.71 -9.94 3.33
C ALA A 170 8.59 -9.59 4.56
N HIS A 171 9.03 -8.33 4.69
CA HIS A 171 9.80 -7.87 5.83
C HIS A 171 8.88 -7.67 7.03
N LYS A 172 7.72 -7.02 6.83
CA LYS A 172 6.67 -6.87 7.86
C LYS A 172 6.19 -8.23 8.38
N LEU A 173 5.93 -9.19 7.49
CA LEU A 173 5.56 -10.55 7.89
C LEU A 173 6.64 -11.23 8.75
N ARG A 174 7.92 -11.03 8.45
CA ARG A 174 9.02 -11.58 9.27
C ARG A 174 9.13 -10.89 10.63
N GLU A 175 8.86 -9.61 10.70
CA GLU A 175 8.79 -8.84 11.95
C GLU A 175 7.63 -9.34 12.82
N TRP A 176 6.42 -9.40 12.26
CA TRP A 176 5.20 -9.75 12.99
C TRP A 176 5.21 -11.19 13.52
N ARG A 177 5.81 -12.13 12.78
CA ARG A 177 5.98 -13.51 13.25
C ARG A 177 6.88 -13.66 14.48
N ARG A 178 7.67 -12.64 14.83
CA ARG A 178 8.57 -12.67 15.99
C ARG A 178 7.98 -12.02 17.25
N GLN A 179 6.76 -11.47 17.16
CA GLN A 179 6.13 -10.71 18.24
C GLN A 179 5.42 -11.58 19.30
N GLY A 180 5.52 -12.91 19.19
CA GLY A 180 4.87 -13.86 20.10
C GLY A 180 3.38 -14.07 19.80
N GLU A 181 2.61 -14.56 20.79
CA GLU A 181 1.21 -14.97 20.59
C GLU A 181 0.16 -13.95 21.03
N ASN A 182 0.47 -13.12 22.02
CA ASN A 182 -0.48 -12.13 22.55
C ASN A 182 -0.49 -10.89 21.66
N VAL A 183 -1.02 -11.07 20.46
CA VAL A 183 -1.02 -10.08 19.38
C VAL A 183 -2.40 -10.02 18.73
N SER A 184 -2.78 -8.82 18.30
CA SER A 184 -4.01 -8.57 17.55
C SER A 184 -3.70 -7.87 16.23
N ILE A 185 -4.64 -7.99 15.30
CA ILE A 185 -4.66 -7.22 14.06
C ILE A 185 -5.83 -6.24 14.10
N LEU A 186 -5.57 -5.01 13.68
CA LEU A 186 -6.55 -3.96 13.45
C LEU A 186 -6.56 -3.61 11.96
N ASP A 187 -7.73 -3.68 11.34
CA ASP A 187 -7.94 -3.32 9.93
C ASP A 187 -8.74 -2.01 9.86
N LEU A 188 -8.22 -1.01 9.14
CA LEU A 188 -8.92 0.25 8.92
C LEU A 188 -10.12 0.08 7.98
N LYS A 189 -11.29 0.59 8.39
CA LYS A 189 -12.51 0.50 7.57
C LYS A 189 -12.39 1.40 6.35
N GLN A 190 -12.41 0.83 5.14
CA GLN A 190 -12.42 1.63 3.89
C GLN A 190 -11.28 2.66 3.86
N ALA A 191 -10.08 2.26 4.32
CA ALA A 191 -8.97 3.14 4.71
C ALA A 191 -8.81 4.42 3.87
N TYR A 192 -8.60 4.31 2.55
CA TYR A 192 -8.37 5.49 1.70
C TYR A 192 -9.55 6.47 1.67
N LEU A 193 -10.79 5.98 1.78
CA LEU A 193 -12.00 6.82 1.76
C LEU A 193 -12.21 7.61 3.06
N GLN A 194 -11.40 7.37 4.09
CA GLN A 194 -11.38 8.20 5.29
C GLN A 194 -10.57 9.50 5.07
N ILE A 195 -9.65 9.49 4.10
CA ILE A 195 -8.75 10.59 3.80
C ILE A 195 -9.39 11.50 2.75
N HIS A 196 -9.54 12.78 3.07
CA HIS A 196 -10.07 13.80 2.17
C HIS A 196 -8.99 14.25 1.21
N VAL A 197 -9.40 14.59 0.00
CA VAL A 197 -8.51 15.19 -0.99
C VAL A 197 -8.77 16.69 -1.03
N ASP A 198 -7.70 17.48 -1.11
CA ASP A 198 -7.77 18.92 -1.26
C ASP A 198 -8.62 19.33 -2.46
N LYS A 199 -9.44 20.39 -2.31
CA LYS A 199 -10.38 20.84 -3.34
C LYS A 199 -9.70 21.19 -4.67
N SER A 200 -8.43 21.63 -4.63
CA SER A 200 -7.66 21.93 -5.85
C SER A 200 -7.49 20.70 -6.77
N LEU A 201 -7.61 19.49 -6.23
CA LEU A 201 -7.45 18.24 -6.97
C LEU A 201 -8.79 17.61 -7.40
N TRP A 202 -9.93 18.13 -6.93
CA TRP A 202 -11.25 17.62 -7.31
C TRP A 202 -11.55 17.70 -8.81
N PRO A 203 -11.15 18.76 -9.55
CA PRO A 203 -11.31 18.81 -11.00
C PRO A 203 -10.63 17.66 -11.76
N TYR A 204 -9.65 17.00 -11.15
CA TYR A 204 -8.89 15.89 -11.74
C TYR A 204 -9.45 14.51 -11.35
N GLN A 205 -10.49 14.43 -10.52
CA GLN A 205 -11.08 13.16 -10.10
C GLN A 205 -12.60 13.16 -10.33
N THR A 206 -13.02 13.53 -11.54
CA THR A 206 -14.45 13.58 -11.87
C THR A 206 -14.93 12.31 -12.56
N VAL A 207 -16.19 11.96 -12.36
CA VAL A 207 -16.88 10.81 -12.99
C VAL A 207 -18.22 11.27 -13.53
N ILE A 208 -18.78 10.53 -14.48
CA ILE A 208 -20.17 10.73 -14.93
C ILE A 208 -20.98 9.50 -14.53
N ILE A 209 -22.12 9.73 -13.89
CA ILE A 209 -23.07 8.69 -13.47
C ILE A 209 -24.45 9.13 -13.94
N ASP A 210 -25.07 8.31 -14.79
CA ASP A 210 -26.40 8.56 -15.35
C ASP A 210 -26.54 10.00 -15.93
N GLY A 211 -25.50 10.46 -16.65
CA GLY A 211 -25.44 11.78 -17.29
C GLY A 211 -25.03 12.95 -16.39
N GLN A 212 -24.97 12.76 -15.07
CA GLN A 212 -24.55 13.80 -14.12
C GLN A 212 -23.07 13.67 -13.76
N ARG A 213 -22.35 14.80 -13.73
CA ARG A 213 -20.95 14.84 -13.29
C ARG A 213 -20.83 14.95 -11.78
N TYR A 214 -19.94 14.16 -11.22
CA TYR A 214 -19.54 14.16 -9.81
C TYR A 214 -18.03 14.32 -9.69
N CYS A 215 -17.52 14.81 -8.56
CA CYS A 215 -16.12 14.69 -8.17
C CYS A 215 -15.95 13.80 -6.95
N LEU A 216 -14.82 13.11 -6.91
CA LEU A 216 -14.39 12.34 -5.74
C LEU A 216 -13.74 13.26 -4.71
N THR A 217 -14.27 13.27 -3.50
CA THR A 217 -13.83 14.13 -2.38
C THR A 217 -12.84 13.41 -1.44
N ARG A 218 -12.55 12.15 -1.72
CA ARG A 218 -11.70 11.25 -0.93
C ARG A 218 -10.60 10.65 -1.78
N LEU A 219 -9.62 10.04 -1.13
CA LEU A 219 -8.53 9.38 -1.82
C LEU A 219 -9.03 8.12 -2.55
N GLY A 220 -8.99 8.16 -3.88
CA GLY A 220 -9.56 7.11 -4.73
C GLY A 220 -8.75 5.82 -4.76
N PHE A 221 -9.46 4.68 -4.71
CA PHE A 221 -8.86 3.38 -5.01
C PHE A 221 -8.46 3.32 -6.49
N GLY A 222 -7.20 3.01 -6.75
CA GLY A 222 -6.64 2.91 -8.11
C GLY A 222 -5.60 3.98 -8.42
N LEU A 223 -5.54 5.07 -7.65
CA LEU A 223 -4.38 5.98 -7.67
C LEU A 223 -3.11 5.25 -7.17
N ASN A 224 -1.93 5.71 -7.58
CA ASN A 224 -0.64 5.09 -7.23
C ASN A 224 -0.02 5.62 -5.90
N VAL A 225 -0.34 6.84 -5.48
CA VAL A 225 0.10 7.47 -4.22
C VAL A 225 -0.60 7.04 -2.92
N PRO A 226 -1.86 6.54 -2.90
CA PRO A 226 -2.58 6.25 -1.65
C PRO A 226 -1.88 5.33 -0.65
N PRO A 227 -1.18 4.25 -1.05
CA PRO A 227 -0.46 3.42 -0.08
C PRO A 227 0.57 4.20 0.74
N MET A 228 1.32 5.11 0.09
CA MET A 228 2.34 5.92 0.74
C MET A 228 1.73 6.96 1.67
N ILE A 229 0.65 7.61 1.23
CA ILE A 229 -0.14 8.55 2.03
C ILE A 229 -0.67 7.86 3.29
N MET A 230 -1.37 6.72 3.13
CA MET A 230 -1.95 5.99 4.26
C MET A 230 -0.88 5.54 5.24
N THR A 231 0.24 5.00 4.75
CA THR A 231 1.36 4.60 5.59
C THR A 231 1.91 5.77 6.39
N ALA A 232 2.09 6.94 5.76
CA ALA A 232 2.58 8.13 6.45
C ALA A 232 1.60 8.66 7.50
N VAL A 233 0.31 8.70 7.18
CA VAL A 233 -0.76 9.13 8.09
C VAL A 233 -0.85 8.19 9.30
N VAL A 234 -0.95 6.88 9.08
CA VAL A 234 -1.03 5.88 10.16
C VAL A 234 0.21 5.94 11.05
N ASN A 235 1.41 5.95 10.47
CA ASN A 235 2.64 6.04 11.26
C ASN A 235 2.73 7.35 12.04
N SER A 236 2.26 8.46 11.48
CA SER A 236 2.19 9.74 12.19
C SER A 236 1.32 9.62 13.43
N VAL A 237 0.13 9.05 13.31
CA VAL A 237 -0.82 8.83 14.41
C VAL A 237 -0.26 7.86 15.46
N LEU A 238 0.29 6.71 15.05
CA LEU A 238 0.84 5.71 15.96
C LEU A 238 2.08 6.22 16.71
N SER A 239 2.85 7.14 16.12
CA SER A 239 4.04 7.75 16.76
C SER A 239 3.73 8.79 17.82
N ARG A 240 2.46 9.19 18.02
CA ARG A 240 2.08 10.23 18.98
C ARG A 240 2.19 9.77 20.43
N ASP A 241 2.05 8.47 20.66
CA ASP A 241 2.15 7.84 21.98
C ASP A 241 3.29 6.81 21.94
N ALA A 242 4.25 6.95 22.85
CA ALA A 242 5.46 6.13 22.85
C ALA A 242 5.18 4.64 23.12
N ASP A 243 4.18 4.32 23.93
CA ASP A 243 3.79 2.93 24.19
C ASP A 243 3.08 2.34 22.98
N ILE A 244 2.18 3.10 22.34
CA ILE A 244 1.52 2.68 21.09
C ILE A 244 2.56 2.50 19.99
N GLN A 245 3.49 3.44 19.81
CA GLN A 245 4.55 3.33 18.80
C GLN A 245 5.39 2.07 18.99
N ARG A 246 5.73 1.74 20.24
CA ARG A 246 6.50 0.54 20.59
C ARG A 246 5.69 -0.75 20.42
N ALA A 247 4.39 -0.69 20.70
CA ALA A 247 3.49 -1.83 20.64
C ALA A 247 3.00 -2.16 19.23
N THR A 248 3.14 -1.23 18.27
CA THR A 248 2.48 -1.36 16.96
C THR A 248 3.43 -1.41 15.79
N SER A 249 2.99 -2.07 14.73
CA SER A 249 3.65 -2.09 13.44
C SER A 249 2.60 -2.12 12.34
N ALA A 250 2.58 -1.11 11.49
CA ALA A 250 1.59 -0.99 10.42
C ALA A 250 2.15 -1.47 9.07
N TYR A 251 1.24 -1.93 8.21
CA TYR A 251 1.42 -2.11 6.78
C TYR A 251 0.19 -1.54 6.06
N ILE A 252 0.31 -0.31 5.57
CA ILE A 252 -0.79 0.45 4.97
C ILE A 252 -1.98 0.57 5.94
N ASP A 253 -3.01 -0.25 5.79
CA ASP A 253 -4.25 -0.24 6.56
C ASP A 253 -4.35 -1.35 7.61
N ASP A 254 -3.43 -2.32 7.58
CA ASP A 254 -3.30 -3.39 8.57
C ASP A 254 -2.33 -2.96 9.68
N ILE A 255 -2.80 -2.94 10.92
CA ILE A 255 -2.04 -2.51 12.10
C ILE A 255 -1.90 -3.69 13.06
N PHE A 256 -0.67 -4.17 13.20
CA PHE A 256 -0.32 -5.25 14.11
C PHE A 256 -0.04 -4.69 15.50
N VAL A 257 -0.65 -5.27 16.54
CA VAL A 257 -0.57 -4.79 17.93
C VAL A 257 -0.01 -5.89 18.83
N ASN A 258 1.04 -5.57 19.57
CA ASN A 258 1.56 -6.39 20.66
C ASN A 258 0.86 -6.03 21.98
N GLU A 259 -0.05 -6.91 22.41
CA GLU A 259 -0.90 -6.69 23.57
C GLU A 259 -0.23 -7.03 24.90
N ASN A 260 1.04 -7.43 24.90
CA ASN A 260 1.86 -7.43 26.11
C ASN A 260 2.31 -6.00 26.50
N ILE A 261 2.20 -5.04 25.59
CA ILE A 261 2.64 -3.66 25.80
C ILE A 261 1.42 -2.73 25.90
N VAL A 262 0.49 -2.80 24.94
CA VAL A 262 -0.72 -1.97 24.92
C VAL A 262 -1.91 -2.78 24.40
N GLU A 263 -3.06 -2.68 25.06
CA GLU A 263 -4.30 -3.29 24.58
C GLU A 263 -4.71 -2.73 23.20
N ALA A 264 -5.19 -3.61 22.32
CA ALA A 264 -5.59 -3.20 20.97
C ALA A 264 -6.79 -2.25 20.96
N THR A 265 -7.63 -2.28 22.00
CA THR A 265 -8.72 -1.31 22.23
C THR A 265 -8.20 0.12 22.42
N ARG A 266 -7.10 0.31 23.16
CA ARG A 266 -6.45 1.62 23.32
C ARG A 266 -5.87 2.13 22.00
N VAL A 267 -5.24 1.24 21.21
CA VAL A 267 -4.74 1.60 19.87
C VAL A 267 -5.88 2.03 18.95
N LYS A 268 -6.99 1.29 18.96
CA LYS A 268 -8.21 1.65 18.21
C LYS A 268 -8.77 3.02 18.62
N GLN A 269 -8.82 3.32 19.92
CA GLN A 269 -9.28 4.62 20.39
C GLN A 269 -8.36 5.74 19.92
N ASN A 270 -7.04 5.58 20.07
CA ASN A 270 -6.06 6.54 19.57
C ASN A 270 -6.23 6.81 18.07
N LEU A 271 -6.43 5.78 17.25
CA LEU A 271 -6.71 5.98 15.82
C LEU A 271 -7.98 6.80 15.59
N ALA A 272 -9.05 6.51 16.33
CA ALA A 272 -10.32 7.22 16.22
C ALA A 272 -10.22 8.69 16.64
N ASP A 273 -9.41 9.00 17.66
CA ASP A 273 -9.15 10.37 18.10
C ASP A 273 -8.50 11.21 16.97
N TYR A 274 -7.76 10.57 16.07
CA TYR A 274 -7.19 11.19 14.88
C TYR A 274 -7.99 10.94 13.59
N GLY A 275 -9.28 10.62 13.71
CA GLY A 275 -10.19 10.47 12.56
C GLY A 275 -10.02 9.19 11.74
N LEU A 276 -9.28 8.20 12.26
CA LEU A 276 -9.06 6.91 11.61
C LEU A 276 -9.88 5.81 12.29
N ILE A 277 -10.90 5.32 11.60
CA ILE A 277 -11.84 4.31 12.09
C ILE A 277 -11.36 2.92 11.67
N SER A 278 -11.14 2.06 12.66
CA SER A 278 -10.85 0.64 12.45
C SER A 278 -12.08 -0.26 12.68
N LYS A 279 -11.97 -1.52 12.25
CA LYS A 279 -12.81 -2.61 12.74
C LYS A 279 -12.46 -2.93 14.21
N ALA A 280 -13.20 -3.86 14.80
CA ALA A 280 -12.81 -4.41 16.09
C ALA A 280 -11.44 -5.10 15.96
N PRO A 281 -10.59 -5.05 17.00
CA PRO A 281 -9.38 -5.85 17.04
C PRO A 281 -9.72 -7.34 16.88
N GLU A 282 -8.95 -8.05 16.07
CA GLU A 282 -9.04 -9.49 15.94
C GLU A 282 -7.79 -10.13 16.55
N LYS A 283 -7.97 -10.96 17.58
CA LYS A 283 -6.89 -11.73 18.18
C LYS A 283 -6.34 -12.71 17.16
N ILE A 284 -5.03 -12.69 16.96
CA ILE A 284 -4.41 -13.51 15.91
C ILE A 284 -4.49 -15.01 16.24
N ALA A 285 -4.41 -15.34 17.53
CA ALA A 285 -4.55 -16.71 18.02
C ALA A 285 -5.93 -17.33 17.70
N ASP A 286 -6.97 -16.51 17.52
CA ASP A 286 -8.35 -16.95 17.34
C ASP A 286 -8.72 -17.21 15.88
N GLY A 287 -7.73 -17.26 14.98
CA GLY A 287 -8.01 -17.51 13.57
C GLY A 287 -7.98 -16.27 12.69
N ALA A 288 -7.27 -15.20 13.06
CA ALA A 288 -7.28 -13.97 12.25
C ALA A 288 -6.58 -14.15 10.89
N ARG A 289 -6.96 -13.31 9.93
CA ARG A 289 -6.27 -13.21 8.64
C ARG A 289 -5.29 -12.02 8.67
N VAL A 290 -4.03 -12.27 8.33
CA VAL A 290 -2.96 -11.26 8.38
C VAL A 290 -2.22 -11.25 7.05
N LEU A 291 -2.26 -10.13 6.32
CA LEU A 291 -1.58 -9.93 5.02
C LEU A 291 -1.78 -11.12 4.04
N GLY A 292 -3.01 -11.62 3.98
CA GLY A 292 -3.38 -12.72 3.10
C GLY A 292 -3.14 -14.13 3.65
N LEU A 293 -2.48 -14.27 4.81
CA LEU A 293 -2.25 -15.54 5.51
C LEU A 293 -3.34 -15.81 6.55
N GLN A 294 -3.66 -17.08 6.74
CA GLN A 294 -4.52 -17.56 7.82
C GLN A 294 -3.62 -17.92 9.00
N VAL A 295 -3.92 -17.40 10.20
CA VAL A 295 -3.18 -17.74 11.41
C VAL A 295 -4.06 -18.60 12.30
N SER A 296 -3.48 -19.56 12.99
CA SER A 296 -4.17 -20.39 13.98
C SER A 296 -3.21 -20.77 15.10
N ARG A 297 -3.71 -20.88 16.34
CA ARG A 297 -2.93 -21.43 17.44
C ARG A 297 -2.81 -22.96 17.34
N THR A 298 -1.60 -23.47 17.52
CA THR A 298 -1.26 -24.87 17.72
C THR A 298 -0.53 -25.04 19.06
N HIS A 299 -0.21 -26.28 19.44
CA HIS A 299 0.56 -26.56 20.67
C HIS A 299 1.92 -25.84 20.68
N ASP A 300 2.56 -25.71 19.51
CA ASP A 300 3.89 -25.12 19.35
C ASP A 300 3.85 -23.61 19.04
N GLY A 301 2.69 -22.98 19.22
CA GLY A 301 2.46 -21.54 19.06
C GLY A 301 1.62 -21.17 17.84
N LEU A 302 1.91 -20.02 17.21
CA LEU A 302 1.13 -19.54 16.05
C LEU A 302 1.60 -20.18 14.76
N THR A 303 0.70 -20.89 14.08
CA THR A 303 0.92 -21.45 12.74
C THR A 303 0.32 -20.53 11.67
N TRP A 304 1.11 -20.22 10.65
CA TRP A 304 0.75 -19.29 9.58
C TRP A 304 0.63 -20.06 8.25
N THR A 305 -0.59 -20.16 7.72
CA THR A 305 -0.91 -20.94 6.52
C THR A 305 -1.56 -20.08 5.43
N ARG A 306 -1.83 -20.70 4.29
CA ARG A 306 -2.43 -20.01 3.14
C ARG A 306 -3.92 -19.81 3.33
N GLY A 307 -4.36 -18.55 3.38
CA GLY A 307 -5.78 -18.21 3.54
C GLY A 307 -6.63 -18.35 2.27
N THR A 308 -6.03 -18.54 1.10
CA THR A 308 -6.74 -18.71 -0.18
C THR A 308 -6.08 -19.80 -1.01
N LYS A 309 -6.86 -20.79 -1.47
CA LYS A 309 -6.38 -21.81 -2.41
C LYS A 309 -5.68 -21.15 -3.60
N THR A 310 -4.56 -21.72 -4.02
CA THR A 310 -3.87 -21.30 -5.25
C THR A 310 -4.81 -21.46 -6.43
N SER A 311 -4.83 -20.46 -7.31
CA SER A 311 -5.56 -20.55 -8.57
C SER A 311 -5.15 -21.81 -9.36
N ALA A 312 -6.05 -22.34 -10.18
CA ALA A 312 -5.67 -23.40 -11.13
C ALA A 312 -4.69 -22.82 -12.16
N LEU A 313 -3.85 -23.67 -12.74
CA LEU A 313 -2.95 -23.28 -13.82
C LEU A 313 -3.75 -22.54 -14.94
N PRO A 314 -3.27 -21.38 -15.41
CA PRO A 314 -3.93 -20.67 -16.50
C PRO A 314 -4.01 -21.55 -17.75
N VAL A 315 -5.19 -21.61 -18.38
CA VAL A 315 -5.40 -22.34 -19.64
C VAL A 315 -4.52 -21.77 -20.77
N TRP A 316 -4.29 -20.46 -20.73
CA TRP A 316 -3.47 -19.73 -21.68
C TRP A 316 -2.20 -19.21 -21.01
N LEU A 317 -1.06 -19.75 -21.45
CA LEU A 317 0.25 -19.36 -20.94
C LEU A 317 0.82 -18.23 -21.82
N THR A 318 0.93 -17.05 -21.24
CA THR A 318 1.63 -15.87 -21.75
C THR A 318 2.73 -15.52 -20.74
N CYS A 319 3.75 -14.74 -21.11
CA CYS A 319 4.73 -14.27 -20.11
C CYS A 319 4.02 -13.64 -18.91
N ARG A 320 2.99 -12.82 -19.15
CA ARG A 320 2.25 -12.14 -18.09
C ARG A 320 1.51 -13.12 -17.18
N THR A 321 0.82 -14.11 -17.73
CA THR A 321 0.07 -15.09 -16.92
C THR A 321 1.01 -16.03 -16.15
N VAL A 322 2.13 -16.44 -16.75
CA VAL A 322 3.19 -17.20 -16.05
C VAL A 322 3.77 -16.38 -14.91
N PHE A 323 4.19 -15.14 -15.15
CA PHE A 323 4.75 -14.28 -14.11
C PHE A 323 3.77 -14.01 -12.97
N SER A 324 2.49 -13.79 -13.30
CA SER A 324 1.42 -13.60 -12.33
C SER A 324 1.20 -14.84 -11.46
N TYR A 325 1.05 -16.01 -12.09
CA TYR A 325 0.84 -17.29 -11.39
C TYR A 325 2.03 -17.63 -10.49
N CYS A 326 3.24 -17.53 -11.03
CA CYS A 326 4.47 -17.67 -10.28
C CYS A 326 4.56 -16.71 -9.08
N GLY A 327 4.14 -15.45 -9.25
CA GLY A 327 4.07 -14.47 -8.17
C GLY A 327 3.09 -14.87 -7.06
N GLU A 328 1.90 -15.35 -7.43
CA GLU A 328 0.89 -15.86 -6.49
C GLU A 328 1.39 -17.09 -5.70
N LEU A 329 2.16 -17.97 -6.35
CA LEU A 329 2.77 -19.13 -5.73
C LEU A 329 3.80 -18.74 -4.67
N ILE A 330 4.75 -17.87 -5.00
CA ILE A 330 5.91 -17.56 -4.13
C ILE A 330 5.71 -16.41 -3.16
N GLY A 331 4.56 -15.72 -3.19
CA GLY A 331 4.29 -14.45 -2.49
C GLY A 331 4.57 -14.42 -0.97
N HIS A 332 3.53 -14.31 -0.14
CA HIS A 332 3.64 -14.08 1.32
C HIS A 332 4.22 -15.25 2.14
N TYR A 333 4.71 -16.29 1.48
CA TYR A 333 5.12 -17.51 2.15
C TYR A 333 6.63 -17.50 2.42
N PRO A 334 7.05 -18.01 3.59
CA PRO A 334 8.40 -18.51 3.73
C PRO A 334 8.46 -19.79 2.91
N VAL A 335 8.49 -19.67 1.59
CA VAL A 335 8.62 -20.87 0.77
C VAL A 335 10.02 -21.38 0.98
N CYS A 336 10.11 -22.49 1.69
CA CYS A 336 11.32 -23.26 1.92
C CYS A 336 12.02 -23.52 0.57
N ASN A 337 13.33 -23.28 0.53
CA ASN A 337 14.23 -23.83 -0.49
C ASN A 337 13.85 -23.56 -1.97
N TRP A 338 13.94 -24.62 -2.79
CA TRP A 338 14.05 -24.65 -4.25
C TRP A 338 12.92 -23.98 -5.01
N LEU A 339 11.72 -23.80 -4.44
CA LEU A 339 10.58 -23.26 -5.21
C LEU A 339 10.83 -21.83 -5.71
N ARG A 340 11.53 -20.98 -4.94
CA ARG A 340 11.93 -19.65 -5.44
C ARG A 340 12.86 -19.76 -6.64
N THR A 341 13.81 -20.69 -6.59
CA THR A 341 14.74 -20.99 -7.68
C THR A 341 14.01 -21.55 -8.89
N ALA A 342 13.11 -22.52 -8.70
CA ALA A 342 12.29 -23.11 -9.76
C ALA A 342 11.40 -22.06 -10.43
N VAL A 343 10.74 -21.20 -9.64
CA VAL A 343 9.90 -20.13 -10.18
C VAL A 343 10.73 -19.06 -10.90
N ALA A 344 11.92 -18.72 -10.40
CA ALA A 344 12.84 -17.83 -11.10
C ALA A 344 13.28 -18.43 -12.45
N PHE A 345 13.58 -19.73 -12.48
CA PHE A 345 13.88 -20.46 -13.71
C PHE A 345 12.70 -20.43 -14.69
N VAL A 346 11.48 -20.78 -14.25
CA VAL A 346 10.27 -20.74 -15.09
C VAL A 346 10.01 -19.34 -15.65
N LYS A 347 10.19 -18.29 -14.84
CA LYS A 347 10.08 -16.89 -15.30
C LYS A 347 11.14 -16.55 -16.35
N ARG A 348 12.37 -17.04 -16.20
CA ARG A 348 13.45 -16.84 -17.17
C ARG A 348 13.13 -17.54 -18.49
N GLU A 349 12.71 -18.80 -18.45
CA GLU A 349 12.33 -19.55 -19.65
C GLU A 349 11.14 -18.88 -20.37
N ALA A 350 10.14 -18.42 -19.61
CA ALA A 350 9.02 -17.67 -20.18
C ALA A 350 9.46 -16.37 -20.88
N ASN A 351 10.52 -15.70 -20.42
CA ASN A 351 11.08 -14.53 -21.12
C ASN A 351 11.84 -14.94 -22.39
N ASN A 352 12.61 -16.03 -22.35
CA ASN A 352 13.35 -16.53 -23.51
C ASN A 352 12.43 -16.98 -24.65
N MET A 353 11.19 -17.35 -24.33
CA MET A 353 10.17 -17.74 -25.31
C MET A 353 9.42 -16.56 -25.96
N ARG A 354 9.80 -15.30 -25.70
CA ARG A 354 9.24 -14.16 -26.45
C ARG A 354 9.77 -14.16 -27.88
N PRO A 355 8.92 -14.27 -28.92
CA PRO A 355 9.39 -14.09 -30.28
C PRO A 355 9.88 -12.64 -30.50
N PRO A 356 10.88 -12.42 -31.37
CA PRO A 356 11.47 -11.10 -31.61
C PRO A 356 10.48 -10.04 -32.11
N ASN A 357 9.30 -10.45 -32.61
CA ASN A 357 8.30 -9.57 -33.22
C ASN A 357 7.03 -9.32 -32.37
N GLY A 358 7.05 -9.62 -31.07
CA GLY A 358 5.95 -9.22 -30.16
C GLY A 358 4.58 -9.85 -30.43
N THR A 359 4.49 -10.86 -31.30
CA THR A 359 3.26 -11.63 -31.52
C THR A 359 3.01 -12.53 -30.32
N ASN A 360 1.87 -12.33 -29.63
CA ASN A 360 1.39 -13.18 -28.55
C ASN A 360 0.99 -14.56 -29.09
N GLN A 361 1.95 -15.46 -29.27
CA GLN A 361 1.62 -16.88 -29.40
C GLN A 361 1.42 -17.49 -28.01
N SER A 362 0.42 -18.36 -27.89
CA SER A 362 0.18 -19.15 -26.68
C SER A 362 1.39 -20.05 -26.40
N MET A 363 2.04 -19.90 -25.24
CA MET A 363 3.16 -20.77 -24.83
C MET A 363 2.72 -22.22 -24.57
N THR A 364 1.41 -22.49 -24.55
CA THR A 364 0.83 -23.81 -24.29
C THR A 364 1.31 -24.87 -25.29
N THR A 365 1.58 -24.50 -26.56
CA THR A 365 2.08 -25.42 -27.59
C THR A 365 3.55 -25.79 -27.41
N VAL A 366 4.34 -24.94 -26.73
CA VAL A 366 5.80 -25.11 -26.60
C VAL A 366 6.18 -25.84 -25.30
N PHE A 367 5.46 -25.57 -24.20
CA PHE A 367 5.65 -26.32 -22.93
C PHE A 367 5.17 -27.78 -22.99
N ALA A 368 4.45 -28.19 -24.05
CA ALA A 368 4.09 -29.58 -24.29
C ALA A 368 5.25 -30.42 -24.84
N ASN A 369 6.25 -29.79 -25.48
CA ASN A 369 7.36 -30.48 -26.16
C ASN A 369 8.67 -30.52 -25.35
N ASN A 370 8.79 -29.71 -24.30
CA ASN A 370 9.91 -29.80 -23.37
C ASN A 370 9.45 -30.45 -22.06
N SER A 371 10.32 -31.26 -21.46
CA SER A 371 10.12 -32.14 -20.29
C SER A 371 9.75 -31.41 -18.97
N THR A 372 9.11 -30.25 -19.04
CA THR A 372 8.84 -29.33 -17.94
C THR A 372 7.58 -29.67 -17.14
N LYS A 373 6.76 -30.64 -17.60
CA LYS A 373 5.60 -31.12 -16.81
C LYS A 373 5.99 -31.70 -15.45
N SER A 374 7.20 -32.27 -15.31
CA SER A 374 7.68 -32.80 -14.02
C SER A 374 8.06 -31.73 -12.99
N LEU A 375 8.12 -30.45 -13.36
CA LEU A 375 8.54 -29.35 -12.47
C LEU A 375 7.37 -28.51 -11.95
N MET A 376 6.13 -28.79 -12.39
CA MET A 376 4.91 -28.09 -11.95
C MET A 376 4.05 -28.88 -10.95
N LEU A 377 4.48 -30.06 -10.52
CA LEU A 377 3.83 -30.88 -9.50
C LEU A 377 4.62 -30.91 -8.19
#